data_AF-A0A6M0RWN2-F1
#
_entry.id   AF-A0A6M0RWN2-F1
#
_cell.length_a   1.000
_cell.length_b   1.000
_cell.length_c   1.000
_cell.angle_alpha   90.00
_cell.angle_beta   90.00
_cell.angle_gamma   90.00
#
_symmetry.space_group_name_H-M   'P 1'
#
loop_
_entity.id
_entity.type
_entity.pdbx_description
1 polymer ?
#
loop_
_entity_poly.entity_id
_entity_poly.type
_entity_poly.pdbx_seq_one_letter_code
_entity_poly.pdbx_strand_id
1 'polypeptide(L)'
;MDSSLILSNVLNSPVLFFVIGLTAVFLKSDLEIPQSISTLFFVYLLFAISFNGGDGFYESGLSSEVAIALRSTVVVVAVVSVYSFFILRLKLDLYNASAIAAIDSFLCAVTFVTASSFLSPVNVDVGNYLVATLALMSSPAMIMGLLSVRVFVNRLKDKSLQDTLDWGECFRSLARMVWPFCWWVVC
;
A
#
# COMPACT_ATOMS: atom_id res chain seq x y z
N MET A 1 10.39 0.52 -31.36
CA MET A 1 10.28 0.85 -29.93
C MET A 1 10.93 2.21 -29.75
N ASP A 2 10.16 3.23 -29.41
CA ASP A 2 10.66 4.59 -29.29
C ASP A 2 11.60 4.69 -28.09
N SER A 3 12.90 4.78 -28.36
CA SER A 3 13.95 4.90 -27.35
C SER A 3 13.78 6.14 -26.45
N SER A 4 13.03 7.15 -26.93
CA SER A 4 12.63 8.32 -26.17
C SER A 4 11.75 7.99 -24.96
N LEU A 5 10.87 6.97 -25.05
CA LEU A 5 9.99 6.54 -23.95
C LEU A 5 10.76 5.81 -22.85
N ILE A 6 11.79 5.05 -23.21
CA ILE A 6 12.64 4.37 -22.23
C ILE A 6 13.44 5.42 -21.46
N LEU A 7 14.00 6.40 -22.19
CA LEU A 7 14.80 7.46 -21.59
C LEU A 7 13.95 8.35 -20.67
N SER A 8 12.69 8.66 -21.04
CA SER A 8 11.80 9.46 -20.20
C SER A 8 11.37 8.76 -18.90
N ASN A 9 11.22 7.44 -18.91
CA ASN A 9 10.92 6.67 -17.69
C ASN A 9 12.12 6.59 -16.74
N VAL A 10 13.32 6.37 -17.28
CA VAL A 10 14.55 6.32 -16.47
C VAL A 10 14.88 7.69 -15.89
N LEU A 11 14.59 8.76 -16.64
CA LEU A 11 14.76 10.14 -16.20
C LEU A 11 13.58 10.67 -15.36
N ASN A 12 12.71 9.80 -14.83
CA ASN A 12 11.64 10.22 -13.93
C ASN A 12 12.22 10.52 -12.53
N SER A 13 11.68 11.55 -11.87
CA SER A 13 12.17 12.10 -10.60
C SER A 13 12.35 11.02 -9.51
N PRO A 14 11.34 10.18 -9.18
CA PRO A 14 11.49 9.05 -8.26
C PRO A 14 12.66 8.10 -8.58
N VAL A 15 12.89 7.77 -9.86
CA VAL A 15 13.96 6.83 -10.27
C VAL A 15 15.33 7.47 -10.08
N LEU A 16 15.48 8.74 -10.48
CA LEU A 16 16.70 9.50 -10.29
C LEU A 16 17.05 9.65 -8.79
N PHE A 17 16.08 10.01 -7.95
CA PHE A 17 16.30 10.12 -6.50
C PHE A 17 16.63 8.78 -5.85
N PHE A 18 16.03 7.67 -6.30
CA PHE A 18 16.40 6.33 -5.85
C PHE A 18 17.85 5.99 -6.18
N VAL A 19 18.29 6.26 -7.41
CA VAL A 19 19.68 6.02 -7.84
C VAL A 19 20.66 6.93 -7.09
N ILE A 20 20.31 8.19 -6.86
CA ILE A 20 21.13 9.12 -6.05
C ILE A 20 21.25 8.60 -4.61
N GLY A 21 20.15 8.15 -3.99
CA GLY A 21 20.15 7.57 -2.65
C GLY A 21 21.01 6.30 -2.57
N LEU A 22 20.87 5.40 -3.54
CA LEU A 22 21.72 4.20 -3.65
C LEU A 22 23.20 4.59 -3.76
N THR A 23 23.51 5.56 -4.62
CA THR A 23 24.86 6.07 -4.84
C THR A 23 25.44 6.71 -3.59
N ALA A 24 24.64 7.48 -2.84
CA ALA A 24 25.05 8.09 -1.56
C ALA A 24 25.45 7.03 -0.51
N VAL A 25 24.71 5.92 -0.43
CA VAL A 25 25.05 4.77 0.44
C VAL A 25 26.36 4.12 -0.02
N PHE A 26 26.53 3.90 -1.32
CA PHE A 26 27.77 3.33 -1.87
C PHE A 26 29.00 4.19 -1.62
N LEU A 27 28.87 5.52 -1.70
CA LEU A 27 29.94 6.47 -1.40
C LEU A 27 30.16 6.69 0.10
N LYS A 28 29.40 6.01 0.99
CA LYS A 28 29.39 6.27 2.44
C LYS A 28 29.27 7.76 2.76
N SER A 29 28.41 8.46 2.02
CA SER A 29 28.13 9.85 2.33
C SER A 29 27.51 9.91 3.72
N ASP A 30 28.05 10.77 4.60
CA ASP A 30 27.55 11.06 5.96
C ASP A 30 26.22 11.84 5.91
N LEU A 31 25.34 11.49 4.97
CA LEU A 31 24.04 12.08 4.79
C LEU A 31 23.07 11.46 5.81
N GLU A 32 23.28 11.80 7.07
CA GLU A 32 22.39 11.39 8.16
C GLU A 32 21.15 12.29 8.15
N ILE A 33 20.02 11.75 7.67
CA ILE A 33 18.73 12.42 7.77
C ILE A 33 18.22 12.22 9.19
N PRO A 34 18.03 13.28 10.00
CA PRO A 34 17.57 13.14 11.37
C PRO A 34 16.16 12.55 11.40
N GLN A 35 15.91 11.61 12.33
CA GLN A 35 14.65 10.87 12.43
C GLN A 35 13.40 11.77 12.48
N SER A 36 13.48 12.93 13.14
CA SER A 36 12.37 13.89 13.23
C SER A 36 11.91 14.41 11.87
N ILE A 37 12.84 14.62 10.94
CA ILE A 37 12.53 15.10 9.58
C ILE A 37 11.88 13.98 8.77
N SER A 38 12.37 12.75 8.89
CA SER A 38 11.77 11.59 8.21
C SER A 38 10.32 11.36 8.65
N THR A 39 10.03 11.47 9.95
CA THR A 39 8.67 11.34 10.48
C THR A 39 7.77 12.47 9.97
N LEU A 40 8.27 13.70 9.91
CA LEU A 40 7.51 14.84 9.37
C LEU A 40 7.15 14.62 7.90
N PHE A 41 8.12 14.22 7.06
CA PHE A 41 7.86 13.94 5.65
C PHE A 41 6.88 12.78 5.45
N PHE A 42 6.96 11.74 6.28
CA PHE A 42 6.01 10.63 6.23
C PHE A 42 4.58 11.09 6.55
N VAL A 43 4.40 11.85 7.63
CA VAL A 43 3.08 12.41 8.00
C VAL A 43 2.58 13.38 6.93
N TYR A 44 3.45 14.22 6.39
CA TYR A 44 3.12 15.14 5.30
C TYR A 44 2.68 14.40 4.03
N LEU A 45 3.39 13.35 3.62
CA LEU A 45 3.03 12.54 2.45
C LEU A 45 1.68 11.85 2.68
N LEU A 46 1.44 11.33 3.87
CA LEU A 46 0.16 10.73 4.23
C LEU A 46 -1.00 11.71 4.16
N PHE A 47 -0.79 12.92 4.71
CA PHE A 47 -1.74 14.02 4.61
C PHE A 47 -2.01 14.35 3.14
N ALA A 48 -0.96 14.56 2.35
CA ALA A 48 -1.06 14.98 0.96
C ALA A 48 -1.78 13.94 0.09
N ILE A 49 -1.45 12.66 0.25
CA ILE A 49 -2.11 11.57 -0.48
C ILE A 49 -3.59 11.50 -0.11
N SER A 50 -3.92 11.63 1.18
CA SER A 50 -5.30 11.57 1.63
C SER A 50 -6.14 12.73 1.10
N PHE A 51 -5.58 13.95 1.14
CA PHE A 51 -6.24 15.15 0.60
C PHE A 51 -6.47 15.06 -0.92
N ASN A 52 -5.47 14.61 -1.69
CA ASN A 52 -5.62 14.39 -3.13
C ASN A 52 -6.64 13.27 -3.45
N GLY A 53 -6.74 12.25 -2.60
CA GLY A 53 -7.74 11.19 -2.73
C GLY A 53 -9.16 11.69 -2.47
N GLY A 54 -9.35 12.54 -1.45
CA GLY A 54 -10.63 13.15 -1.11
C GLY A 54 -11.14 14.12 -2.18
N ASP A 55 -10.26 14.98 -2.70
CA ASP A 55 -10.58 15.92 -3.79
C ASP A 55 -11.00 15.17 -5.07
N GLY A 56 -10.29 14.08 -5.40
CA GLY A 56 -10.65 13.19 -6.49
C GLY A 56 -12.03 12.53 -6.33
N PHE A 57 -12.45 12.24 -5.09
CA PHE A 57 -13.79 11.74 -4.78
C PHE A 57 -14.87 12.83 -4.88
N TYR A 58 -14.54 14.07 -4.52
CA TYR A 58 -15.46 15.20 -4.59
C TYR A 58 -15.80 15.56 -6.04
N GLU A 59 -14.80 15.60 -6.93
CA GLU A 59 -15.01 15.90 -8.36
C GLU A 59 -15.74 14.78 -9.12
N SER A 60 -15.36 13.51 -8.88
CA SER A 60 -15.94 12.37 -9.59
C SER A 60 -17.29 11.91 -9.04
N GLY A 61 -17.59 12.28 -7.79
CA GLY A 61 -18.78 11.86 -7.06
C GLY A 61 -18.83 10.35 -6.80
N LEU A 62 -19.85 9.89 -6.07
CA LEU A 62 -20.16 8.46 -5.91
C LEU A 62 -20.85 7.91 -7.16
N SER A 63 -20.13 7.93 -8.29
CA SER A 63 -20.58 7.26 -9.51
C SER A 63 -20.53 5.74 -9.37
N SER A 64 -21.35 5.04 -10.15
CA SER A 64 -21.34 3.58 -10.21
C SER A 64 -19.97 3.00 -10.59
N GLU A 65 -19.20 3.72 -11.40
CA GLU A 65 -17.84 3.35 -11.82
C GLU A 65 -16.86 3.34 -10.65
N VAL A 66 -16.88 4.39 -9.81
CA VAL A 66 -16.03 4.49 -8.61
C VAL A 66 -16.36 3.36 -7.63
N ALA A 67 -17.64 3.05 -7.44
CA ALA A 67 -18.07 1.95 -6.58
C ALA A 67 -17.61 0.57 -7.10
N ILE A 68 -17.61 0.37 -8.42
CA ILE A 68 -17.08 -0.86 -9.03
C ILE A 68 -15.56 -0.92 -8.88
N ALA A 69 -14.85 0.19 -9.12
CA ALA A 69 -13.41 0.27 -8.95
C ALA A 69 -12.99 -0.08 -7.52
N LEU A 70 -13.59 0.56 -6.51
CA LEU A 70 -13.31 0.28 -5.09
C LEU A 70 -13.54 -1.19 -4.71
N ARG A 71 -14.67 -1.77 -5.13
CA ARG A 71 -14.96 -3.19 -4.88
C ARG A 71 -13.93 -4.09 -5.56
N SER A 72 -13.59 -3.79 -6.81
CA SER A 72 -12.60 -4.58 -7.55
C SER A 72 -11.22 -4.52 -6.90
N THR A 73 -10.83 -3.35 -6.40
CA THR A 73 -9.58 -3.13 -5.66
C THR A 73 -9.51 -3.99 -4.40
N VAL A 74 -10.57 -4.01 -3.59
CA VAL A 74 -10.62 -4.85 -2.38
C VAL A 74 -10.46 -6.33 -2.73
N VAL A 75 -11.15 -6.79 -3.78
CA VAL A 75 -11.08 -8.19 -4.23
C VAL A 75 -9.68 -8.53 -4.73
N VAL A 76 -9.09 -7.69 -5.57
CA VAL A 76 -7.74 -7.92 -6.11
C VAL A 76 -6.71 -7.97 -4.99
N VAL A 77 -6.74 -7.03 -4.05
CA VAL A 77 -5.83 -7.03 -2.89
C VAL A 77 -5.99 -8.31 -2.09
N ALA A 78 -7.23 -8.71 -1.79
CA ALA A 78 -7.47 -9.92 -1.01
C ALA A 78 -6.94 -11.17 -1.73
N VAL A 79 -7.14 -11.27 -3.04
CA VAL A 79 -6.62 -12.38 -3.85
C VAL A 79 -5.09 -12.38 -3.85
N VAL A 80 -4.44 -11.22 -4.03
CA VAL A 80 -2.98 -11.09 -4.03
C VAL A 80 -2.40 -11.46 -2.66
N SER A 81 -3.00 -11.00 -1.56
CA SER A 81 -2.57 -11.36 -0.20
C SER A 81 -2.64 -12.86 0.06
N VAL A 82 -3.73 -13.49 -0.36
CA VAL A 82 -3.90 -14.94 -0.20
C VAL A 82 -2.90 -15.70 -1.06
N TYR A 83 -2.76 -15.33 -2.33
CA TYR A 83 -1.83 -15.95 -3.27
C TYR A 83 -0.37 -15.85 -2.79
N SER A 84 0.06 -14.65 -2.41
CA SER A 84 1.40 -14.40 -1.88
C SER A 84 1.65 -15.21 -0.60
N PHE A 85 0.67 -15.26 0.32
CA PHE A 85 0.80 -16.07 1.52
C PHE A 85 1.06 -17.55 1.22
N PHE A 86 0.31 -18.14 0.29
CA PHE A 86 0.50 -19.55 -0.08
C PHE A 86 1.87 -19.82 -0.71
N ILE A 87 2.38 -18.91 -1.54
CA ILE A 87 3.72 -19.05 -2.13
C ILE A 87 4.79 -18.93 -1.06
N LEU A 88 4.69 -17.91 -0.20
CA LEU A 88 5.69 -17.67 0.84
C LEU A 88 5.71 -18.78 1.89
N ARG A 89 4.56 -19.44 2.13
CA ARG A 89 4.47 -20.57 3.05
C ARG A 89 5.30 -21.78 2.62
N LEU A 90 5.70 -21.88 1.35
CA LEU A 90 6.60 -22.92 0.86
C LEU A 90 8.02 -22.80 1.44
N LYS A 91 8.44 -21.60 1.86
CA LYS A 91 9.80 -21.33 2.34
C LYS A 91 9.87 -20.72 3.75
N LEU A 92 8.79 -20.11 4.24
CA LEU A 92 8.78 -19.33 5.47
C LEU A 92 7.81 -19.88 6.52
N ASP A 93 8.06 -19.52 7.78
CA ASP A 93 7.16 -19.80 8.89
C ASP A 93 5.80 -19.07 8.73
N LEU A 94 4.76 -19.54 9.43
CA LEU A 94 3.40 -19.05 9.28
C LEU A 94 3.32 -17.54 9.47
N TYR A 95 3.91 -17.05 10.55
CA TYR A 95 3.86 -15.63 10.93
C TYR A 95 4.64 -14.76 9.95
N ASN A 96 5.82 -15.22 9.52
CA ASN A 96 6.65 -14.50 8.56
C ASN A 96 5.97 -14.45 7.18
N ALA A 97 5.42 -15.58 6.72
CA ALA A 97 4.70 -15.64 5.46
C ALA A 97 3.47 -14.72 5.46
N SER A 98 2.69 -14.68 6.55
CA SER A 98 1.51 -13.81 6.64
C SER A 98 1.87 -12.34 6.75
N ALA A 99 2.91 -11.99 7.52
CA ALA A 99 3.33 -10.61 7.71
C ALA A 99 3.84 -10.03 6.38
N ILE A 100 4.71 -10.78 5.69
CA ILE A 100 5.27 -10.35 4.41
C ILE A 100 4.18 -10.32 3.34
N ALA A 101 3.29 -11.33 3.27
CA ALA A 101 2.19 -11.31 2.32
C ALA A 101 1.25 -10.11 2.52
N ALA A 102 0.96 -9.72 3.77
CA ALA A 102 0.15 -8.54 4.05
C ALA A 102 0.84 -7.24 3.64
N ILE A 103 2.15 -7.13 3.89
CA ILE A 103 2.95 -5.94 3.58
C ILE A 103 3.16 -5.79 2.06
N ASP A 104 3.47 -6.86 1.34
CA ASP A 104 3.76 -6.78 -0.10
C ASP A 104 2.49 -6.70 -0.97
N SER A 105 1.30 -6.83 -0.38
CA SER A 105 0.03 -6.79 -1.12
C SER A 105 -0.55 -5.40 -1.30
N PHE A 106 -0.01 -4.38 -0.62
CA PHE A 106 -0.42 -3.00 -0.84
C PHE A 106 0.59 -2.29 -1.76
N LEU A 107 0.10 -1.52 -2.74
CA LEU A 107 0.99 -0.77 -3.63
C LEU A 107 1.54 0.47 -2.92
N CYS A 108 2.82 0.77 -3.19
CA CYS A 108 3.42 2.01 -2.73
C CYS A 108 2.95 3.19 -3.59
N ALA A 109 2.76 4.37 -2.97
CA ALA A 109 2.42 5.62 -3.66
C ALA A 109 3.42 5.98 -4.76
N VAL A 110 4.69 5.59 -4.61
CA VAL A 110 5.74 5.83 -5.61
C VAL A 110 5.44 5.12 -6.93
N THR A 111 4.96 3.87 -6.88
CA THR A 111 4.60 3.10 -8.08
C THR A 111 3.42 3.75 -8.79
N PHE A 112 2.43 4.22 -8.03
CA PHE A 112 1.27 4.91 -8.59
C PHE A 112 1.66 6.22 -9.29
N VAL A 113 2.45 7.08 -8.63
CA VAL A 113 2.92 8.36 -9.20
C VAL A 113 3.76 8.16 -10.45
N THR A 114 4.59 7.11 -10.46
CA THR A 114 5.42 6.78 -11.64
C THR A 114 4.55 6.29 -12.79
N ALA A 115 3.59 5.41 -12.51
CA ALA A 115 2.66 4.90 -13.51
C ALA A 115 1.76 6.01 -14.08
N SER A 116 1.23 6.90 -13.25
CA SER A 116 0.42 8.03 -13.72
C SER A 116 1.24 8.98 -14.58
N SER A 117 2.47 9.30 -14.17
CA SER A 117 3.40 10.12 -14.96
C SER A 117 3.77 9.47 -16.31
N PHE A 118 3.79 8.13 -16.38
CA PHE A 118 4.01 7.40 -17.62
C PHE A 118 2.78 7.38 -18.54
N LEU A 119 1.58 7.37 -17.97
CA LEU A 119 0.32 7.36 -18.75
C LEU A 119 -0.02 8.72 -19.36
N SER A 120 0.39 9.83 -18.72
CA SER A 120 0.22 11.20 -19.24
C SER A 120 0.70 11.39 -20.69
N PRO A 121 1.94 11.02 -21.08
CA PRO A 121 2.41 11.18 -22.48
C PRO A 121 1.69 10.25 -23.47
N VAL A 122 1.02 9.19 -23.00
CA VAL A 122 0.24 8.25 -23.84
C VAL A 122 -1.22 8.71 -23.98
N ASN A 123 -1.59 9.86 -23.40
CA ASN A 123 -2.96 10.41 -23.39
C ASN A 123 -4.00 9.45 -22.80
N VAL A 124 -3.59 8.64 -21.82
CA VAL A 124 -4.53 7.84 -21.03
C VAL A 124 -4.83 8.63 -19.77
N ASP A 125 -6.08 9.07 -19.65
CA ASP A 125 -6.52 9.86 -18.50
C ASP A 125 -6.58 8.98 -17.25
N VAL A 126 -5.87 9.40 -16.20
CA VAL A 126 -5.79 8.66 -14.94
C VAL A 126 -6.76 9.33 -13.99
N GLY A 127 -7.95 8.76 -13.83
CA GLY A 127 -8.99 9.34 -13.00
C GLY A 127 -8.53 9.59 -11.55
N ASN A 128 -8.80 10.78 -11.03
CA ASN A 128 -8.38 11.22 -9.69
C ASN A 128 -8.88 10.27 -8.56
N TYR A 129 -9.97 9.52 -8.79
CA TYR A 129 -10.49 8.50 -7.88
C TYR A 129 -9.52 7.32 -7.64
N LEU A 130 -8.54 7.10 -8.52
CA LEU A 130 -7.55 6.02 -8.36
C LEU A 130 -6.65 6.25 -7.14
N VAL A 131 -6.36 7.52 -6.79
CA VAL A 131 -5.61 7.86 -5.56
C VAL A 131 -6.39 7.38 -4.32
N ALA A 132 -7.71 7.49 -4.36
CA ALA A 132 -8.55 7.04 -3.26
C ALA A 132 -8.62 5.51 -3.17
N THR A 133 -8.60 4.81 -4.32
CA THR A 133 -8.47 3.35 -4.31
C THR A 133 -7.16 2.89 -3.67
N LEU A 134 -6.05 3.60 -3.90
CA LEU A 134 -4.74 3.31 -3.30
C LEU A 134 -4.78 3.34 -1.78
N ALA A 135 -5.41 4.37 -1.19
CA ALA A 135 -5.53 4.49 0.26
C ALA A 135 -6.33 3.32 0.88
N LEU A 136 -7.36 2.87 0.16
CA LEU A 136 -8.25 1.80 0.61
C LEU A 136 -7.60 0.40 0.55
N MET A 137 -6.53 0.20 -0.21
CA MET A 137 -5.87 -1.11 -0.37
C MET A 137 -5.18 -1.61 0.93
N SER A 138 -4.80 -0.70 1.81
CA SER A 138 -4.04 -1.02 3.03
C SER A 138 -4.82 -1.89 4.03
N SER A 139 -6.09 -1.55 4.27
CA SER A 139 -6.90 -2.20 5.29
C SER A 139 -7.29 -3.65 4.93
N PRO A 140 -7.75 -3.95 3.70
CA PRO A 140 -8.02 -5.32 3.27
C PRO A 140 -6.78 -6.21 3.31
N ALA A 141 -5.61 -5.73 2.88
CA ALA A 141 -4.37 -6.50 2.91
C ALA A 141 -4.01 -6.96 4.33
N MET A 142 -4.11 -6.04 5.30
CA MET A 142 -3.80 -6.30 6.70
C MET A 142 -4.79 -7.29 7.34
N ILE A 143 -6.09 -7.15 7.03
CA ILE A 143 -7.13 -8.09 7.47
C ILE A 143 -6.86 -9.50 6.92
N MET A 144 -6.50 -9.62 5.65
CA MET A 144 -6.23 -10.92 5.01
C MET A 144 -4.97 -11.59 5.57
N GLY A 145 -3.94 -10.81 5.91
CA GLY A 145 -2.76 -11.32 6.63
C GLY A 145 -3.12 -11.95 7.97
N LEU A 146 -3.88 -11.23 8.78
CA LEU A 146 -4.35 -11.71 10.10
C LEU A 146 -5.25 -12.94 9.97
N LEU A 147 -6.19 -12.91 9.01
CA LEU A 147 -7.08 -14.03 8.73
C LEU A 147 -6.29 -15.30 8.38
N SER A 148 -5.24 -15.15 7.57
CA SER A 148 -4.37 -16.26 7.16
C SER A 148 -3.65 -16.90 8.36
N VAL A 149 -3.14 -16.10 9.30
CA VAL A 149 -2.57 -16.61 10.56
C VAL A 149 -3.61 -17.41 11.33
N ARG A 150 -4.79 -16.84 11.57
CA ARG A 150 -5.82 -17.45 12.41
C ARG A 150 -6.29 -18.79 11.85
N VAL A 151 -6.56 -18.87 10.53
CA VAL A 151 -7.04 -20.11 9.90
C VAL A 151 -6.03 -21.25 10.08
N PHE A 152 -4.73 -20.95 10.01
CA PHE A 152 -3.68 -21.95 10.16
C PHE A 152 -3.34 -22.26 11.61
N VAL A 153 -3.36 -21.28 12.52
CA VAL A 153 -3.22 -21.54 13.98
C VAL A 153 -4.38 -22.41 14.49
N ASN A 154 -5.61 -22.17 14.02
CA ASN A 154 -6.78 -22.98 14.38
C ASN A 154 -6.64 -24.44 13.91
N ARG A 155 -5.95 -24.68 12.78
CA ARG A 155 -5.61 -26.04 12.34
C ARG A 155 -4.59 -26.73 13.25
N LEU A 156 -3.67 -25.97 13.84
CA LEU A 156 -2.65 -26.49 14.75
C LEU A 156 -3.18 -26.76 16.17
N LYS A 157 -4.44 -26.40 16.46
CA LYS A 157 -5.13 -26.65 17.75
C LYS A 157 -4.41 -26.06 18.97
N ASP A 158 -3.61 -25.01 18.76
CA ASP A 158 -2.89 -24.35 19.84
C ASP A 158 -3.82 -23.36 20.57
N LYS A 159 -4.29 -23.75 21.76
CA LYS A 159 -5.19 -22.93 22.58
C LYS A 159 -4.51 -21.68 23.15
N SER A 160 -3.20 -21.71 23.38
CA SER A 160 -2.47 -20.58 23.98
C SER A 160 -2.44 -19.34 23.06
N LEU A 161 -2.51 -19.56 21.75
CA LEU A 161 -2.49 -18.53 20.71
C LEU A 161 -3.89 -18.09 20.27
N GLN A 162 -4.95 -18.83 20.61
CA GLN A 162 -6.33 -18.41 20.35
C GLN A 162 -6.75 -17.27 21.27
N ASP A 163 -6.29 -17.28 22.52
CA ASP A 163 -6.61 -16.23 23.51
C ASP A 163 -5.92 -14.89 23.19
N THR A 164 -4.79 -14.90 22.48
CA THR A 164 -4.10 -13.66 22.04
C THR A 164 -4.68 -13.07 20.75
N LEU A 165 -5.48 -13.83 20.01
CA LEU A 165 -6.15 -13.41 18.77
C LEU A 165 -7.63 -13.07 19.04
N ASP A 166 -7.91 -12.24 20.04
CA ASP A 166 -9.27 -11.75 20.27
C ASP A 166 -9.69 -10.76 19.16
N TRP A 167 -10.82 -11.04 18.50
CA TRP A 167 -11.35 -10.22 17.41
C TRP A 167 -11.68 -8.82 17.89
N GLY A 168 -12.19 -8.67 19.11
CA GLY A 168 -12.57 -7.36 19.64
C GLY A 168 -11.35 -6.45 19.79
N GLU A 169 -10.21 -7.01 20.16
CA GLU A 169 -8.96 -6.26 20.31
C GLU A 169 -8.28 -6.02 18.96
N CYS A 170 -8.28 -7.02 18.07
CA CYS A 170 -7.67 -6.88 16.76
C CYS A 170 -8.44 -5.90 15.86
N PHE A 171 -9.78 -5.91 15.89
CA PHE A 171 -10.59 -4.93 15.17
C PHE A 171 -10.47 -3.52 15.79
N ARG A 172 -10.31 -3.41 17.12
CA ARG A 172 -10.01 -2.12 17.77
C ARG A 172 -8.62 -1.59 17.44
N SER A 173 -7.65 -2.47 17.27
CA SER A 173 -6.28 -2.09 16.89
C SER A 173 -6.21 -1.74 15.41
N LEU A 174 -6.82 -2.54 14.52
CA LEU A 174 -7.01 -2.21 13.11
C LEU A 174 -7.78 -0.90 12.96
N ALA A 175 -8.90 -0.72 13.66
CA ALA A 175 -9.63 0.54 13.64
C ALA A 175 -8.74 1.69 14.13
N ARG A 176 -7.98 1.57 15.23
CA ARG A 176 -7.06 2.65 15.64
C ARG A 176 -5.95 2.97 14.63
N MET A 177 -5.48 1.97 13.88
CA MET A 177 -4.42 2.14 12.88
C MET A 177 -4.95 2.68 11.54
N VAL A 178 -6.15 2.23 11.15
CA VAL A 178 -6.80 2.51 9.86
C VAL A 178 -7.71 3.73 9.92
N TRP A 179 -8.35 4.00 11.06
CA TRP A 179 -9.27 5.13 11.22
C TRP A 179 -8.65 6.49 10.93
N PRO A 180 -7.38 6.79 11.30
CA PRO A 180 -6.74 8.01 10.86
C PRO A 180 -6.61 8.09 9.34
N PHE A 181 -6.33 6.97 8.67
CA PHE A 181 -6.22 6.94 7.20
C PHE A 181 -7.58 7.04 6.51
N CYS A 182 -8.57 6.29 6.96
CA CYS A 182 -9.89 6.21 6.34
C CYS A 182 -10.69 7.50 6.57
N TRP A 183 -10.57 8.12 7.75
CA TRP A 183 -11.19 9.42 8.06
C TRP A 183 -10.60 10.55 7.21
N TRP A 184 -9.30 10.49 6.93
CA TRP A 184 -8.61 11.48 6.10
C TRP A 184 -8.91 11.38 4.60
N VAL A 185 -9.40 10.24 4.13
CA VAL A 185 -9.81 10.04 2.73
C VAL A 185 -11.26 10.46 2.50
N VAL A 186 -12.08 10.50 3.56
CA VAL A 186 -13.53 10.74 3.49
C VAL A 186 -13.92 12.16 3.96
N CYS A 187 -13.04 12.87 4.68
CA CYS A 187 -13.19 14.28 5.04
C CYS A 187 -12.33 15.17 4.15
#